data_AF-T0ZMX4-F1
#
_entry.id   AF-T0ZMX4-F1
#
_cell.length_a   1.000
_cell.length_b   1.000
_cell.length_c   1.000
_cell.angle_alpha   90.00
_cell.angle_beta   90.00
_cell.angle_gamma   90.00
#
_symmetry.space_group_name_H-M   'P 1'
#
loop_
_entity.id
_entity.type
_entity.pdbx_description
1 polymer ?
#
loop_
_entity_poly.entity_id
_entity_poly.type
_entity_poly.pdbx_seq_one_letter_code
_entity_poly.pdbx_strand_id
1 'polypeptide(L)'
;WVSSAVTLPVLVPHLVVGLALLLWVMPGTVMGGLLDRAGLPVFDTIWGVVLVMVYVGASYTVLASEQAFLAIDRSMVEAVRTLGATPADAFLDVTLPLSLRGILAGALLTWARSISEIGGFLILAYTVIPSPPYGGPVTNPASVYIFNLYQEGALGAAASAAALLLLIALAAFVVVRLLERSGRLPWNRGGIGA
;
A
#
# COMPACT_ATOMS: atom_id res chain seq x y z
N TRP A 1 -7.11 -17.71 -12.42
CA TRP A 1 -8.05 -16.59 -12.62
C TRP A 1 -8.00 -15.57 -11.52
N VAL A 2 -8.36 -15.88 -10.26
CA VAL A 2 -8.31 -14.90 -9.15
C VAL A 2 -6.88 -14.40 -8.88
N SER A 3 -5.90 -15.30 -8.76
CA SER A 3 -4.47 -14.93 -8.62
C SER A 3 -3.98 -14.07 -9.80
N SER A 4 -4.43 -14.37 -11.02
CA SER A 4 -4.13 -13.58 -12.22
C SER A 4 -4.73 -12.17 -12.18
N ALA A 5 -5.91 -12.00 -11.58
CA ALA A 5 -6.53 -10.69 -11.40
C ALA A 5 -5.77 -9.85 -10.35
N VAL A 6 -5.28 -10.50 -9.29
CA VAL A 6 -4.47 -9.85 -8.24
C VAL A 6 -3.13 -9.36 -8.77
N THR A 7 -2.54 -10.01 -9.78
CA THR A 7 -1.28 -9.58 -10.38
C THR A 7 -1.41 -8.51 -11.45
N LEU A 8 -2.64 -8.19 -11.90
CA LEU A 8 -2.88 -7.17 -12.93
C LEU A 8 -2.23 -5.80 -12.63
N PRO A 9 -2.32 -5.23 -11.41
CA PRO A 9 -1.72 -3.93 -11.13
C PRO A 9 -0.20 -3.86 -11.36
N VAL A 10 0.50 -4.99 -11.25
CA VAL A 10 1.95 -5.07 -11.50
C VAL A 10 2.26 -5.00 -13.00
N LEU A 11 1.33 -5.47 -13.85
CA LEU A 11 1.50 -5.56 -15.30
C LEU A 11 1.06 -4.30 -16.03
N VAL A 12 0.10 -3.55 -15.47
CA VAL A 12 -0.48 -2.37 -16.13
C VAL A 12 0.43 -1.16 -15.97
N PRO A 13 0.80 -0.46 -17.06
CA PRO A 13 1.57 0.78 -16.97
C PRO A 13 0.87 1.83 -16.10
N HIS A 14 1.62 2.53 -15.25
CA HIS A 14 1.04 3.36 -14.19
C HIS A 14 0.19 4.54 -14.70
N LEU A 15 0.54 5.11 -15.86
CA LEU A 15 -0.28 6.13 -16.52
C LEU A 15 -1.64 5.56 -17.00
N VAL A 16 -1.64 4.31 -17.48
CA VAL A 16 -2.88 3.64 -17.90
C VAL A 16 -3.78 3.40 -16.68
N VAL A 17 -3.20 3.03 -15.54
CA VAL A 17 -3.93 2.92 -14.26
C VAL A 17 -4.56 4.26 -13.87
N GLY A 18 -3.78 5.34 -13.89
CA GLY A 18 -4.28 6.67 -13.54
C GLY A 18 -5.46 7.09 -14.41
N LEU A 19 -5.35 6.90 -15.74
CA LEU A 19 -6.43 7.20 -16.68
C LEU A 19 -7.66 6.31 -16.48
N ALA A 20 -7.46 5.00 -16.29
CA ALA A 20 -8.56 4.07 -16.06
C ALA A 20 -9.33 4.39 -14.78
N LEU A 21 -8.62 4.68 -13.69
CA LEU A 21 -9.23 5.09 -12.43
C LEU A 21 -9.95 6.43 -12.56
N LEU A 22 -9.35 7.42 -13.25
CA LEU A 22 -9.98 8.70 -13.52
C LEU A 22 -11.29 8.53 -14.29
N LEU A 23 -11.28 7.82 -15.42
CA LEU A 23 -12.50 7.59 -16.22
C LEU A 23 -13.58 6.84 -15.45
N TRP A 24 -13.21 6.10 -14.41
CA TRP A 24 -14.14 5.41 -13.54
C TRP A 24 -14.77 6.33 -12.48
N VAL A 25 -13.98 7.22 -11.86
CA VAL A 25 -14.40 8.01 -10.67
C VAL A 25 -14.54 9.51 -10.90
N MET A 26 -14.23 10.01 -12.09
CA MET A 26 -14.29 11.45 -12.35
C MET A 26 -15.70 12.02 -12.17
N PRO A 27 -15.83 13.31 -11.81
CA PRO A 27 -17.13 13.96 -11.68
C PRO A 27 -17.98 13.79 -12.95
N GLY A 28 -19.25 13.42 -12.76
CA GLY A 28 -20.18 13.14 -13.86
C GLY A 28 -20.29 11.66 -14.28
N THR A 29 -19.40 10.79 -13.78
CA THR A 29 -19.57 9.34 -13.91
C THR A 29 -20.55 8.80 -12.87
N VAL A 30 -21.11 7.61 -13.12
CA VAL A 30 -22.00 6.93 -12.16
C VAL A 30 -21.28 6.72 -10.83
N MET A 31 -20.04 6.22 -10.86
CA MET A 31 -19.29 5.95 -9.64
C MET A 31 -18.82 7.23 -8.95
N GLY A 32 -18.32 8.22 -9.70
CA GLY A 32 -17.95 9.53 -9.14
C GLY A 32 -19.13 10.17 -8.39
N GLY A 33 -20.32 10.19 -9.01
CA GLY A 33 -21.52 10.73 -8.37
C GLY A 33 -21.99 9.93 -7.14
N LEU A 34 -21.79 8.61 -7.11
CA LEU A 34 -22.07 7.79 -5.92
C LEU A 34 -21.10 8.10 -4.77
N LEU A 35 -19.81 8.21 -5.08
CA LEU A 35 -18.76 8.50 -4.11
C LEU A 35 -18.89 9.93 -3.54
N ASP A 36 -19.23 10.90 -4.39
CA ASP A 36 -19.50 12.28 -3.96
C ASP A 36 -20.68 12.33 -2.96
N ARG A 37 -21.77 11.60 -3.25
CA ARG A 37 -22.93 11.50 -2.32
C ARG A 37 -22.58 10.80 -1.01
N ALA A 38 -21.61 9.89 -1.03
CA ALA A 38 -21.08 9.23 0.16
C ALA A 38 -20.07 10.12 0.94
N GLY A 39 -19.76 11.32 0.46
CA GLY A 39 -18.78 12.22 1.06
C GLY A 39 -17.32 11.80 0.81
N LEU A 40 -17.07 11.02 -0.24
CA LEU A 40 -15.75 10.50 -0.61
C LEU A 40 -15.35 10.95 -2.03
N PRO A 41 -15.30 12.27 -2.32
CA PRO A 41 -14.88 12.74 -3.64
C PRO A 41 -13.46 12.26 -3.92
N VAL A 42 -13.20 11.72 -5.10
CA VAL A 42 -11.92 11.04 -5.42
C VAL A 42 -11.01 11.90 -6.30
N PHE A 43 -11.58 12.65 -7.25
CA PHE A 43 -10.80 13.45 -8.19
C PHE A 43 -10.12 14.63 -7.48
N ASP A 44 -8.79 14.72 -7.59
CA ASP A 44 -7.98 15.76 -6.95
C ASP A 44 -8.20 15.88 -5.42
N THR A 45 -8.37 14.74 -4.75
CA THR A 45 -8.49 14.67 -3.29
C THR A 45 -7.56 13.62 -2.68
N ILE A 46 -7.52 13.58 -1.34
CA ILE A 46 -6.82 12.53 -0.60
C ILE A 46 -7.34 11.13 -0.92
N TRP A 47 -8.63 10.99 -1.23
CA TRP A 47 -9.22 9.71 -1.59
C TRP A 47 -8.73 9.21 -2.95
N GLY A 48 -8.44 10.12 -3.89
CA GLY A 48 -7.75 9.79 -5.14
C GLY A 48 -6.35 9.24 -4.91
N VAL A 49 -5.58 9.86 -4.01
CA VAL A 49 -4.25 9.37 -3.61
C VAL A 49 -4.36 7.97 -3.01
N VAL A 50 -5.27 7.76 -2.07
CA VAL A 50 -5.51 6.45 -1.43
C VAL A 50 -5.91 5.42 -2.48
N LEU A 51 -6.81 5.75 -3.41
CA LEU A 51 -7.26 4.82 -4.44
C LEU A 51 -6.12 4.37 -5.35
N VAL A 52 -5.28 5.30 -5.81
CA VAL A 52 -4.08 4.98 -6.60
C VAL A 52 -3.12 4.09 -5.80
N MET A 53 -2.84 4.45 -4.55
CA MET A 53 -1.93 3.69 -3.68
C MET A 53 -2.44 2.27 -3.41
N VAL A 54 -3.74 2.11 -3.14
CA VAL A 54 -4.37 0.80 -2.92
C VAL A 54 -4.28 -0.03 -4.19
N TYR A 55 -4.64 0.52 -5.35
CA TYR A 55 -4.59 -0.23 -6.61
C TYR A 55 -3.17 -0.74 -6.91
N VAL A 56 -2.19 0.17 -6.89
CA VAL A 56 -0.80 -0.15 -7.24
C VAL A 56 -0.12 -1.01 -6.17
N GLY A 57 -0.53 -0.86 -4.91
CA GLY A 57 0.07 -1.51 -3.75
C GLY A 57 -0.52 -2.87 -3.40
N ALA A 58 -1.79 -3.14 -3.74
CA ALA A 58 -2.53 -4.32 -3.27
C ALA A 58 -1.83 -5.64 -3.63
N SER A 59 -1.33 -5.77 -4.86
CA SER A 59 -0.69 -7.00 -5.33
C SER A 59 0.48 -7.43 -4.45
N TYR A 60 1.29 -6.49 -3.98
CA TYR A 60 2.48 -6.78 -3.18
C TYR A 60 2.14 -7.38 -1.82
N THR A 61 1.17 -6.80 -1.12
CA THR A 61 0.72 -7.33 0.17
C THR A 61 0.01 -8.67 0.00
N VAL A 62 -0.85 -8.82 -1.00
CA VAL A 62 -1.59 -10.07 -1.24
C VAL A 62 -0.63 -11.20 -1.58
N LEU A 63 0.30 -11.01 -2.52
CA LEU A 63 1.26 -12.04 -2.91
C LEU A 63 2.18 -12.44 -1.75
N ALA A 64 2.70 -11.47 -0.99
CA ALA A 64 3.53 -11.78 0.17
C ALA A 64 2.75 -12.53 1.27
N SER A 65 1.49 -12.15 1.50
CA SER A 65 0.62 -12.82 2.47
C SER A 65 0.28 -14.25 2.03
N GLU A 66 -0.02 -14.45 0.74
CA GLU A 66 -0.26 -15.78 0.17
C GLU A 66 0.94 -16.70 0.38
N GLN A 67 2.16 -16.24 0.07
CA GLN A 67 3.38 -17.01 0.32
C GLN A 67 3.59 -17.30 1.81
N ALA A 68 3.27 -16.35 2.69
CA ALA A 68 3.36 -16.54 4.12
C ALA A 68 2.40 -17.61 4.64
N PHE A 69 1.18 -17.66 4.11
CA PHE A 69 0.20 -18.70 4.47
C PHE A 69 0.61 -20.08 3.93
N LEU A 70 1.12 -20.14 2.70
CA LEU A 70 1.57 -21.39 2.08
C LEU A 70 2.79 -22.00 2.77
N ALA A 71 3.59 -21.20 3.47
CA ALA A 71 4.76 -21.67 4.22
C ALA A 71 4.40 -22.36 5.55
N ILE A 72 3.15 -22.28 6.01
CA ILE A 72 2.71 -22.88 7.27
C ILE A 72 2.47 -24.37 7.07
N ASP A 73 3.04 -25.19 7.95
CA ASP A 73 2.79 -26.64 7.94
C ASP A 73 1.32 -26.91 8.29
N ARG A 74 0.63 -27.58 7.38
CA ARG A 74 -0.77 -27.96 7.52
C ARG A 74 -1.00 -28.86 8.74
N SER A 75 0.01 -29.64 9.16
CA SER A 75 -0.06 -30.51 10.32
C SER A 75 -0.34 -29.75 11.62
N MET A 76 0.17 -28.51 11.76
CA MET A 76 -0.07 -27.66 12.92
C MET A 76 -1.54 -27.25 13.02
N VAL A 77 -2.15 -26.88 11.89
CA VAL A 77 -3.56 -26.50 11.82
C VAL A 77 -4.45 -27.70 12.09
N GLU A 78 -4.11 -28.86 11.53
CA GLU A 78 -4.84 -30.12 11.76
C GLU A 78 -4.79 -30.55 13.23
N ALA A 79 -3.62 -30.45 13.88
CA ALA A 79 -3.47 -30.77 15.30
C ALA A 79 -4.39 -29.92 16.19
N VAL A 80 -4.41 -28.61 16.00
CA VAL A 80 -5.27 -27.70 16.80
C VAL A 80 -6.75 -27.96 16.54
N ARG A 81 -7.13 -28.31 15.30
CA ARG A 81 -8.51 -28.72 14.99
C ARG A 81 -8.92 -30.04 15.65
N THR A 82 -8.01 -31.00 15.83
CA THR A 82 -8.30 -32.23 16.58
C THR A 82 -8.52 -32.00 18.08
N LEU A 83 -7.99 -30.90 18.63
CA LEU A 83 -8.21 -30.47 20.01
C LEU A 83 -9.55 -29.72 20.22
N GLY A 84 -10.40 -29.66 19.19
CA GLY A 84 -11.72 -29.04 19.25
C GLY A 84 -11.77 -27.57 18.85
N ALA A 85 -10.66 -26.99 18.38
CA ALA A 85 -10.64 -25.62 17.89
C ALA A 85 -11.50 -25.45 16.63
N THR A 86 -12.26 -24.35 16.57
CA THR A 86 -13.02 -24.00 15.37
C THR A 86 -12.07 -23.52 14.26
N PRO A 87 -12.53 -23.45 12.98
CA PRO A 87 -11.71 -22.89 11.90
C PRO A 87 -11.25 -21.45 12.16
N ALA A 88 -12.06 -20.65 12.88
CA ALA A 88 -11.70 -19.29 13.25
C ALA A 88 -10.59 -19.27 14.31
N ASP A 89 -10.68 -20.13 15.33
CA ASP A 89 -9.66 -20.25 16.37
C ASP A 89 -8.33 -20.71 15.76
N ALA A 90 -8.35 -21.75 14.91
CA ALA A 90 -7.15 -22.22 14.22
C ALA A 90 -6.52 -21.13 13.32
N PHE A 91 -7.34 -20.27 12.70
CA PHE A 91 -6.84 -19.14 11.93
C PHE A 91 -6.21 -18.06 12.83
N LEU A 92 -6.89 -17.65 13.89
CA LEU A 92 -6.46 -16.54 14.75
C LEU A 92 -5.29 -16.92 15.66
N ASP A 93 -5.22 -18.17 16.12
CA ASP A 93 -4.22 -18.61 17.09
C ASP A 93 -2.97 -19.21 16.44
N VAL A 94 -3.09 -19.76 15.23
CA VAL A 94 -1.98 -20.44 14.53
C VAL A 94 -1.64 -19.75 13.22
N THR A 95 -2.58 -19.70 12.28
CA THR A 95 -2.30 -19.26 10.91
C THR A 95 -1.88 -17.80 10.84
N LEU A 96 -2.63 -16.90 11.49
CA LEU A 96 -2.41 -15.47 11.45
C LEU A 96 -1.11 -15.06 12.18
N PRO A 97 -0.81 -15.54 13.41
CA PRO A 97 0.44 -15.20 14.08
C PRO A 97 1.69 -15.70 13.34
N LEU A 98 1.64 -16.91 12.76
CA LEU A 98 2.77 -17.49 12.02
C LEU A 98 3.01 -16.77 10.69
N SER A 99 1.95 -16.36 9.99
CA SER A 99 2.06 -15.62 8.72
C SER A 99 2.34 -14.13 8.90
N LEU A 100 2.16 -13.57 10.10
CA LEU A 100 2.27 -12.13 10.37
C LEU A 100 3.58 -11.52 9.86
N ARG A 101 4.69 -12.26 9.97
CA ARG A 101 6.00 -11.81 9.46
C ARG A 101 5.98 -11.57 7.94
N GLY A 102 5.39 -12.50 7.19
CA GLY A 102 5.27 -12.37 5.75
C GLY A 102 4.25 -11.31 5.33
N ILE A 103 3.15 -11.16 6.07
CA ILE A 103 2.16 -10.09 5.85
C ILE A 103 2.82 -8.71 6.03
N LEU A 104 3.59 -8.52 7.10
CA LEU A 104 4.28 -7.25 7.37
C LEU A 104 5.39 -6.95 6.35
N ALA A 105 6.11 -7.98 5.90
CA ALA A 105 7.05 -7.83 4.79
C ALA A 105 6.33 -7.39 3.50
N GLY A 106 5.14 -7.95 3.23
CA GLY A 106 4.26 -7.52 2.17
C GLY A 106 3.82 -6.06 2.28
N ALA A 107 3.39 -5.65 3.47
CA ALA A 107 2.98 -4.28 3.75
C ALA A 107 4.15 -3.29 3.53
N LEU A 108 5.37 -3.67 3.90
CA LEU A 108 6.57 -2.87 3.64
C LEU A 108 6.86 -2.71 2.15
N LEU A 109 6.73 -3.80 1.38
CA LEU A 109 6.90 -3.76 -0.07
C LEU A 109 5.82 -2.90 -0.74
N THR A 110 4.57 -3.02 -0.30
CA THR A 110 3.48 -2.15 -0.72
C THR A 110 3.81 -0.70 -0.44
N TRP A 111 4.25 -0.36 0.77
CA TRP A 111 4.62 1.01 1.13
C TRP A 111 5.77 1.55 0.26
N ALA A 112 6.84 0.77 0.09
CA ALA A 112 7.98 1.13 -0.75
C ALA A 112 7.56 1.35 -2.21
N ARG A 113 6.63 0.52 -2.70
CA ARG A 113 6.06 0.68 -4.04
C ARG A 113 5.24 1.97 -4.13
N SER A 114 4.37 2.25 -3.16
CA SER A 114 3.48 3.41 -3.19
C SER A 114 4.23 4.75 -3.15
N ILE A 115 5.37 4.84 -2.46
CA ILE A 115 6.23 6.04 -2.47
C ILE A 115 6.79 6.35 -3.86
N SER A 116 7.12 5.29 -4.61
CA SER A 116 7.68 5.41 -5.96
C SER A 116 6.61 5.74 -7.01
N GLU A 117 5.36 5.94 -6.62
CA GLU A 117 4.26 6.18 -7.56
C GLU A 117 4.21 7.65 -8.01
N ILE A 118 3.96 7.84 -9.30
CA ILE A 118 3.78 9.16 -9.92
C ILE A 118 2.75 9.14 -11.04
N GLY A 119 2.74 8.09 -11.87
CA GLY A 119 1.89 8.02 -13.06
C GLY A 119 0.40 8.07 -12.73
N GLY A 120 -0.01 7.34 -11.69
CA GLY A 120 -1.40 7.40 -11.22
C GLY A 120 -1.77 8.78 -10.66
N PHE A 121 -0.86 9.40 -9.91
CA PHE A 121 -1.09 10.71 -9.30
C PHE A 121 -1.16 11.83 -10.31
N LEU A 122 -0.31 11.85 -11.34
CA LEU A 122 -0.33 12.88 -12.39
C LEU A 122 -1.70 13.01 -13.09
N ILE A 123 -2.51 11.95 -13.09
CA ILE A 123 -3.79 11.91 -13.80
C ILE A 123 -4.98 12.06 -12.84
N LEU A 124 -5.00 11.34 -11.71
CA LEU A 124 -6.18 11.30 -10.83
C LEU A 124 -6.12 12.28 -9.65
N ALA A 125 -4.92 12.54 -9.14
CA ALA A 125 -4.70 13.30 -7.90
C ALA A 125 -3.46 14.17 -8.05
N TYR A 126 -3.48 15.01 -9.09
CA TYR A 126 -2.34 15.88 -9.41
C TYR A 126 -2.22 16.94 -8.32
N THR A 127 -3.36 17.52 -7.95
CA THR A 127 -3.50 18.49 -6.87
C THR A 127 -4.43 17.90 -5.82
N VAL A 128 -3.99 17.84 -4.58
CA VAL A 128 -4.80 17.35 -3.46
C VAL A 128 -5.47 18.54 -2.80
N ILE A 129 -6.76 18.69 -3.10
CA ILE A 129 -7.63 19.67 -2.50
C ILE A 129 -8.23 19.04 -1.23
N PRO A 130 -8.10 19.70 -0.06
CA PRO A 130 -8.74 19.23 1.16
C PRO A 130 -10.24 19.10 0.99
N SER A 131 -10.79 17.99 1.48
CA SER A 131 -12.22 17.69 1.45
C SER A 131 -12.69 17.27 2.85
N PRO A 132 -13.89 17.67 3.28
CA PRO A 132 -14.42 17.29 4.59
C PRO A 132 -14.32 15.77 4.85
N PRO A 133 -13.97 15.34 6.08
CA PRO A 133 -13.77 16.14 7.29
C PRO A 133 -12.37 16.77 7.42
N TYR A 134 -11.48 16.59 6.45
CA TYR A 134 -10.08 16.98 6.53
C TYR A 134 -9.87 18.39 5.95
N GLY A 135 -9.42 19.32 6.79
CA GLY A 135 -8.95 20.64 6.37
C GLY A 135 -7.44 20.64 6.07
N GLY A 136 -6.94 21.69 5.42
CA GLY A 136 -5.51 21.85 5.17
C GLY A 136 -5.23 22.81 4.01
N PRO A 137 -3.95 23.04 3.68
CA PRO A 137 -3.59 23.68 2.42
C PRO A 137 -3.79 22.70 1.25
N VAL A 138 -3.91 23.27 0.06
CA VAL A 138 -3.76 22.50 -1.18
C VAL A 138 -2.33 21.98 -1.26
N THR A 139 -2.17 20.69 -1.53
CA THR A 139 -0.86 20.02 -1.57
C THR A 139 -0.72 19.18 -2.84
N ASN A 140 0.50 18.75 -3.16
CA ASN A 140 0.74 17.78 -4.21
C ASN A 140 1.43 16.55 -3.62
N PRO A 141 1.22 15.33 -4.17
CA PRO A 141 2.05 14.19 -3.84
C PRO A 141 3.52 14.51 -4.07
N ALA A 142 4.41 13.99 -3.21
CA ALA A 142 5.83 14.37 -3.23
C ALA A 142 6.49 14.17 -4.61
N SER A 143 6.14 13.08 -5.31
CA SER A 143 6.63 12.78 -6.66
C SER A 143 6.14 13.79 -7.71
N VAL A 144 4.87 14.21 -7.62
CA VAL A 144 4.30 15.25 -8.48
C VAL A 144 4.94 16.61 -8.20
N TYR A 145 5.16 16.94 -6.92
CA TYR A 145 5.83 18.17 -6.53
C TYR A 145 7.26 18.27 -7.09
N ILE A 146 8.05 17.19 -6.97
CA ILE A 146 9.40 17.12 -7.56
C ILE A 146 9.35 17.27 -9.08
N PHE A 147 8.38 16.61 -9.73
CA PHE A 147 8.19 16.71 -11.17
C PHE A 147 7.85 18.12 -11.62
N ASN A 148 6.99 18.84 -10.90
CA ASN A 148 6.66 20.23 -11.18
C ASN A 148 7.88 21.14 -11.08
N LEU A 149 8.67 21.04 -10.01
CA LEU A 149 9.91 21.82 -9.85
C LEU A 149 10.91 21.58 -11.00
N TYR A 150 11.00 20.33 -11.48
CA TYR A 150 11.83 19.99 -12.63
C TYR A 150 11.31 20.68 -13.91
N GLN A 151 10.00 20.62 -14.17
CA GLN A 151 9.37 21.24 -15.34
C GLN A 151 9.49 22.77 -15.35
N GLU A 152 9.51 23.39 -14.17
CA GLU A 152 9.72 24.83 -13.98
C GLU A 152 11.19 25.25 -14.16
N GLY A 153 12.11 24.30 -14.36
CA GLY A 153 13.54 24.56 -14.50
C GLY A 153 14.28 24.77 -13.16
N ALA A 154 13.60 24.62 -12.02
CA ALA A 154 14.15 24.78 -10.68
C ALA A 154 14.95 23.52 -10.23
N LEU A 155 15.96 23.12 -11.02
CA LEU A 155 16.70 21.87 -10.84
C LEU A 155 17.31 21.70 -9.44
N GLY A 156 17.82 22.77 -8.84
CA GLY A 156 18.37 22.73 -7.47
C GLY A 156 17.30 22.38 -6.42
N ALA A 157 16.12 22.98 -6.53
CA ALA A 157 15.00 22.69 -5.64
C ALA A 157 14.47 21.26 -5.86
N ALA A 158 14.28 20.85 -7.12
CA ALA A 158 13.85 19.50 -7.48
C ALA A 158 14.81 18.43 -6.92
N ALA A 159 16.12 18.62 -7.10
CA ALA A 159 17.14 17.71 -6.58
C ALA A 159 17.13 17.64 -5.05
N SER A 160 16.96 18.77 -4.36
CA SER A 160 16.87 18.81 -2.89
C SER A 160 15.64 18.06 -2.35
N ALA A 161 14.48 18.25 -2.98
CA ALA A 161 13.26 17.55 -2.61
C ALA A 161 13.35 16.04 -2.90
N ALA A 162 13.93 15.66 -4.04
CA ALA A 162 14.19 14.26 -4.37
C ALA A 162 15.16 13.60 -3.39
N ALA A 163 16.24 14.29 -3.00
CA ALA A 163 17.18 13.80 -2.00
C ALA A 163 16.51 13.62 -0.63
N LEU A 164 15.67 14.57 -0.20
CA LEU A 164 14.91 14.45 1.05
C LEU A 164 13.97 13.24 1.02
N LEU A 165 13.22 13.05 -0.06
CA LEU A 165 12.32 11.91 -0.22
C LEU A 165 13.09 10.58 -0.18
N LEU A 166 14.25 10.52 -0.84
CA LEU A 166 15.13 9.35 -0.82
C LEU A 166 15.65 9.06 0.60
N LEU A 167 16.06 10.09 1.34
CA LEU A 167 16.51 9.95 2.73
C LEU A 167 15.39 9.43 3.64
N ILE A 168 14.17 9.95 3.49
CA ILE A 168 13.00 9.48 4.24
C ILE A 168 12.72 8.00 3.91
N ALA A 169 12.74 7.63 2.63
CA ALA A 169 12.53 6.25 2.20
C ALA A 169 13.60 5.30 2.76
N LEU A 170 14.87 5.70 2.70
CA LEU A 170 15.98 4.93 3.24
C LEU A 170 15.91 4.81 4.77
N ALA A 171 15.59 5.90 5.47
CA ALA A 171 15.46 5.90 6.92
C ALA A 171 14.35 4.94 7.37
N ALA A 172 13.18 4.99 6.73
CA ALA A 172 12.10 4.06 7.02
C ALA A 172 12.49 2.60 6.75
N PHE A 173 13.16 2.33 5.62
CA PHE A 173 13.66 0.98 5.31
C PHE A 173 14.66 0.48 6.37
N VAL A 174 15.60 1.33 6.78
CA VAL A 174 16.58 1.00 7.84
C VAL A 174 15.89 0.76 9.18
N VAL A 175 14.94 1.60 9.57
CA VAL A 175 14.17 1.41 10.82
C VAL A 175 13.47 0.06 10.82
N VAL A 176 12.81 -0.30 9.72
CA VAL A 176 12.12 -1.60 9.63
C VAL A 176 13.12 -2.76 9.70
N ARG A 177 14.25 -2.67 8.99
CA ARG A 177 15.34 -3.67 9.08
C ARG A 177 15.93 -3.80 10.48
N LEU A 178 16.08 -2.71 11.22
CA LEU A 178 16.59 -2.73 12.59
C LEU A 178 15.57 -3.33 13.57
N LEU A 179 14.28 -3.05 13.39
CA LEU A 179 13.21 -3.65 14.17
C LEU A 179 13.11 -5.17 13.92
N GLU A 180 13.27 -5.61 12.67
CA GLU A 180 13.36 -7.03 12.31
C GLU A 180 14.51 -7.73 13.03
N ARG A 181 15.70 -7.12 13.05
CA ARG A 181 16.91 -7.68 13.69
C ARG A 181 16.83 -7.69 15.21
N SER A 182 16.22 -6.68 15.82
CA SER A 182 16.24 -6.50 17.28
C SER A 182 15.31 -7.45 18.03
N GLY A 183 14.49 -8.25 17.33
CA GLY A 183 13.55 -9.16 17.98
C GLY A 183 12.49 -8.47 18.85
N ARG A 184 12.38 -7.14 18.75
CA ARG A 184 11.47 -6.29 19.54
C ARG A 184 10.02 -6.36 19.07
N LEU A 185 9.81 -7.04 17.96
CA LEU A 185 8.51 -7.28 17.38
C LEU A 185 7.89 -8.52 18.05
N PRO A 186 6.59 -8.49 18.39
CA PRO A 186 5.96 -9.44 19.31
C PRO A 186 6.08 -10.92 18.90
N TRP A 187 6.33 -11.21 17.62
CA TRP A 187 6.48 -12.56 17.08
C TRP A 187 7.84 -13.22 17.35
N ASN A 188 8.85 -12.51 17.87
CA ASN A 188 10.14 -13.13 18.22
C ASN A 188 10.11 -13.88 19.57
N ARG A 189 8.94 -13.92 20.24
CA ARG A 189 8.74 -14.65 21.50
C ARG A 189 8.27 -16.10 21.32
N GLY A 190 8.14 -16.58 20.09
CA GLY A 190 7.70 -17.94 19.75
C GLY A 190 8.83 -18.90 19.36
N GLY A 191 10.06 -18.69 19.87
CA GLY A 191 11.11 -19.70 19.78
C GLY A 191 10.76 -20.91 20.63
N ILE A 192 9.95 -21.82 20.09
CA ILE A 192 9.85 -23.18 20.62
C ILE A 192 11.14 -23.88 20.23
N GLY A 193 12.00 -24.12 21.23
CA GLY A 193 13.07 -25.13 21.18
C GLY A 193 14.45 -24.61 20.82
N ALA A 194 15.22 -24.24 21.83
CA ALA A 194 16.58 -24.78 22.01
C ALA A 194 16.60 -25.52 23.35
#